data_AF-A0A946BGG4-F1
#
_entry.id   AF-A0A946BGG4-F1
#
_cell.length_a   1.000
_cell.length_b   1.000
_cell.length_c   1.000
_cell.angle_alpha   90.00
_cell.angle_beta   90.00
_cell.angle_gamma   90.00
#
_symmetry.space_group_name_H-M   'P 1'
#
loop_
_entity.id
_entity.type
_entity.pdbx_description
1 polymer ?
#
loop_
_entity_poly.entity_id
_entity_poly.type
_entity_poly.pdbx_seq_one_letter_code
_entity_poly.pdbx_strand_id
1 'polypeptide(L)' 'MKNYFGPIVRNCCTLEKGRLKEALMACDYCTESIEERYMCYHKTAKESGKRARACIAPVSLKKRPCRR' A
#
# COMPACT_ATOMS: atom_id res chain seq x y z
N MET A 1 18.98 21.01 -7.51
CA MET A 1 17.67 20.88 -6.82
C MET A 1 17.73 19.70 -5.86
N LYS A 2 17.57 19.90 -4.54
CA LYS A 2 17.50 18.78 -3.58
C LYS A 2 16.07 18.19 -3.66
N ASN A 3 15.94 16.91 -3.99
CA ASN A 3 14.67 16.18 -4.09
C ASN A 3 14.06 15.97 -2.69
N TYR A 4 13.31 16.95 -2.19
CA TYR A 4 12.57 16.86 -0.91
C TYR A 4 11.41 15.85 -0.94
N PHE A 5 11.14 15.20 -2.08
CA PHE A 5 10.14 14.13 -2.21
C PHE A 5 10.59 12.77 -1.67
N GLY A 6 11.90 12.53 -1.52
CA GLY A 6 12.44 11.24 -1.09
C GLY A 6 11.92 10.75 0.28
N PRO A 7 11.95 11.57 1.34
CA PRO A 7 11.54 11.15 2.68
C PRO A 7 10.04 10.83 2.80
N ILE A 8 9.17 11.61 2.13
CA ILE A 8 7.71 11.42 2.17
C ILE A 8 7.32 10.13 1.44
N VAL A 9 7.85 9.92 0.24
CA VAL A 9 7.62 8.69 -0.54
C VAL A 9 8.16 7.48 0.22
N ARG A 10 9.36 7.58 0.80
CA ARG A 10 9.96 6.51 1.62
C ARG A 10 9.07 6.16 2.81
N ASN A 11 8.60 7.13 3.57
CA ASN A 11 7.74 6.89 4.74
C ASN A 11 6.40 6.25 4.33
N CYS A 12 5.79 6.71 3.24
CA CYS A 12 4.55 6.14 2.71
C CYS A 12 4.75 4.66 2.29
N CYS A 13 5.82 4.36 1.56
CA CYS A 13 6.14 2.99 1.15
C CYS A 13 6.50 2.08 2.35
N THR A 14 7.19 2.61 3.37
CA THR A 14 7.47 1.86 4.61
C THR A 14 6.20 1.50 5.36
N LEU A 15 5.26 2.44 5.48
CA LEU A 15 3.95 2.19 6.09
C LEU A 15 3.18 1.12 5.31
N GLU A 16 3.15 1.24 3.98
CA GLU A 16 2.46 0.26 3.13
C GLU A 16 3.09 -1.13 3.22
N LYS A 17 4.43 -1.22 3.33
CA LYS A 17 5.14 -2.49 3.58
C LYS A 17 4.69 -3.12 4.90
N GLY A 18 4.53 -2.33 5.96
CA GLY A 18 4.00 -2.80 7.24
C GLY A 18 2.59 -3.37 7.11
N ARG A 19 1.69 -2.62 6.48
CA ARG A 19 0.31 -3.05 6.21
C ARG A 19 0.23 -4.34 5.40
N LEU A 20 1.06 -4.46 4.36
CA LEU A 20 1.12 -5.67 3.54
C LEU A 20 1.52 -6.88 4.40
N LYS A 21 2.55 -6.73 5.26
CA LYS A 21 2.98 -7.81 6.14
C LYS A 21 1.85 -8.26 7.07
N GLU A 22 1.17 -7.32 7.73
CA GLU A 22 0.04 -7.62 8.62
C GLU A 22 -1.10 -8.32 7.88
N ALA A 23 -1.44 -7.84 6.68
CA ALA A 23 -2.51 -8.43 5.89
C ALA A 23 -2.15 -9.84 5.37
N LEU A 24 -0.89 -10.10 5.03
CA LEU A 24 -0.44 -11.46 4.66
C LEU A 24 -0.49 -12.41 5.85
N MET A 25 -0.08 -11.97 7.04
CA MET A 25 -0.21 -12.77 8.27
C MET A 25 -1.69 -13.07 8.58
N ALA A 26 -2.58 -12.11 8.33
CA ALA A 26 -4.02 -12.34 8.46
C ALA A 26 -4.53 -13.38 7.44
N CYS A 27 -4.04 -13.37 6.20
CA CYS A 27 -4.34 -14.44 5.25
C CYS A 27 -3.90 -15.81 5.77
N ASP A 28 -2.73 -15.91 6.41
CA ASP A 28 -2.25 -17.17 6.97
C ASP A 28 -3.17 -17.70 8.07
N TYR A 29 -3.64 -16.82 8.94
CA TYR A 29 -4.48 -17.16 10.08
C TYR A 29 -5.94 -17.45 9.71
N CYS A 30 -6.49 -16.70 8.75
CA CYS A 30 -7.93 -16.72 8.45
C CYS A 30 -8.32 -17.69 7.31
N THR A 31 -7.37 -18.34 6.65
CA THR A 31 -7.66 -19.27 5.54
C THR A 31 -7.33 -20.70 5.92
N GLU A 32 -8.23 -21.62 5.59
CA GLU A 32 -8.11 -23.03 5.97
C GLU A 32 -7.51 -23.87 4.84
N SER A 33 -7.70 -23.45 3.58
CA SER A 33 -7.16 -24.12 2.39
C SER A 33 -6.00 -23.36 1.75
N ILE A 34 -5.19 -24.08 0.97
CA ILE A 34 -4.08 -23.50 0.22
C ILE A 34 -4.62 -22.57 -0.89
N GLU A 35 -5.71 -22.96 -1.53
CA GLU A 35 -6.36 -22.21 -2.60
C GLU A 35 -6.91 -20.87 -2.08
N GLU A 36 -7.60 -20.87 -0.94
CA GLU A 36 -8.08 -19.63 -0.31
C GLU A 36 -6.93 -18.72 0.12
N ARG A 37 -5.85 -19.30 0.68
CA ARG A 37 -4.66 -18.55 1.06
C ARG A 37 -4.01 -17.88 -0.13
N TYR A 38 -3.85 -18.62 -1.23
CA TYR A 38 -3.32 -18.11 -2.49
C TYR A 38 -4.17 -16.94 -3.01
N MET A 39 -5.49 -17.09 -3.04
CA MET A 39 -6.41 -16.03 -3.46
C MET A 39 -6.33 -14.81 -2.54
N CYS A 40 -6.23 -15.03 -1.22
CA CYS A 40 -6.07 -13.98 -0.23
C CYS A 40 -4.78 -13.18 -0.42
N TYR A 41 -3.64 -13.86 -0.62
CA TYR A 41 -2.37 -13.23 -0.91
C TYR A 41 -2.44 -12.39 -2.19
N HIS A 42 -2.99 -12.96 -3.26
CA HIS A 42 -3.05 -12.28 -4.55
C HIS A 42 -3.91 -11.00 -4.48
N LYS A 43 -5.06 -11.07 -3.79
CA LYS A 43 -5.91 -9.90 -3.53
C LYS A 43 -5.17 -8.85 -2.71
N THR A 44 -4.55 -9.25 -1.61
CA THR A 44 -3.82 -8.36 -0.70
C THR A 44 -2.64 -7.67 -1.40
N ALA A 45 -1.86 -8.41 -2.19
CA ALA A 45 -0.75 -7.87 -2.97
C ALA A 45 -1.23 -6.87 -4.04
N LYS A 46 -2.36 -7.17 -4.73
CA LYS A 46 -2.95 -6.26 -5.72
C LYS A 46 -3.40 -4.94 -5.09
N GLU A 47 -4.02 -4.99 -3.91
CA GLU A 47 -4.45 -3.80 -3.18
C GLU A 47 -3.25 -3.00 -2.64
N SER A 48 -2.27 -3.68 -2.06
CA SER A 48 -1.06 -3.03 -1.58
C SER A 48 -0.29 -2.35 -2.71
N GLY A 49 -0.17 -3.01 -3.87
CA GLY A 49 0.46 -2.41 -5.05
C GLY A 49 -0.24 -1.15 -5.54
N LYS A 50 -1.58 -1.06 -5.45
CA LYS A 50 -2.33 0.17 -5.77
C LYS A 50 -1.98 1.30 -4.80
N ARG A 51 -1.90 1.01 -3.49
CA ARG A 51 -1.56 2.00 -2.46
C ARG A 51 -0.10 2.45 -2.55
N ALA A 52 0.82 1.52 -2.79
CA ALA A 52 2.23 1.82 -3.00
C ALA A 52 2.46 2.72 -4.24
N ARG A 53 1.74 2.47 -5.35
CA ARG A 53 1.78 3.36 -6.51
C ARG A 53 1.26 4.76 -6.19
N ALA A 54 0.24 4.89 -5.35
CA ALA A 54 -0.24 6.19 -4.90
C ALA A 54 0.78 6.95 -4.04
N CYS A 55 1.71 6.26 -3.37
CA CYS A 55 2.84 6.90 -2.67
C CYS A 55 3.85 7.55 -3.61
N ILE A 56 4.01 7.01 -4.83
CA ILE A 56 5.04 7.40 -5.81
C ILE A 56 4.47 8.30 -6.90
N ALA A 57 3.16 8.28 -7.10
CA ALA A 57 2.48 9.11 -8.08
C ALA A 57 2.80 10.60 -7.83
N PRO A 58 3.08 11.39 -8.90
CA PRO A 58 3.33 12.82 -8.75
C PRO A 58 2.12 13.44 -8.03
N VAL A 59 2.39 14.24 -7.00
CA VAL A 59 1.39 14.87 -6.12
C VAL A 59 0.64 16.00 -6.85
N SER A 60 0.39 15.87 -8.15
CA SER A 60 -0.30 16.86 -8.97
C SER A 60 -1.83 16.77 -8.91
N LEU A 61 -2.44 15.80 -8.19
CA LEU A 61 -3.91 15.65 -8.20
C LEU A 61 -4.57 15.25 -6.87
N LYS A 62 -3.98 15.58 -5.70
CA LYS A 62 -4.86 15.98 -4.60
C LYS A 62 -5.23 17.44 -4.81
N LYS A 63 -6.18 17.69 -5.71
CA LYS A 63 -7.04 18.87 -5.57
C LYS A 63 -7.52 18.81 -4.14
N ARG A 64 -6.97 19.66 -3.26
CA ARG A 64 -7.56 19.89 -1.95
C ARG A 64 -9.01 20.30 -2.25
N PRO A 65 -10.05 19.55 -1.84
CA PRO A 65 -11.38 20.15 -1.84
C PRO A 65 -11.28 21.38 -0.92
N CYS A 66 -11.84 22.48 -1.42
CA CYS A 66 -11.72 23.84 -0.87
C CYS A 66 -11.75 23.88 0.66
N ARG A 67 -10.80 24.61 1.25
CA ARG A 67 -10.93 25.16 2.60
C ARG A 67 -11.08 26.67 2.49
N ARG A 68 -12.28 27.10 2.09
CA ARG A 68 -13.00 28.31 2.53
C ARG A 68 -14.34 28.36 1.83
#